data_AF-A0A8S3WKU2-F1
#
_entry.id   AF-A0A8S3WKU2-F1
#
_cell.length_a   1.000
_cell.length_b   1.000
_cell.length_c   1.000
_cell.angle_alpha   90.00
_cell.angle_beta   90.00
_cell.angle_gamma   90.00
#
_symmetry.space_group_name_H-M   'P 1'
#
loop_
_entity.id
_entity.type
_entity.pdbx_description
1 polymer ?
#
loop_
_entity_poly.entity_id
_entity_poly.type
_entity_poly.pdbx_seq_one_letter_code
_entity_poly.pdbx_strand_id
1 'polypeptide(L)'
;MAGRATQQSSAIPAWRKRIEDRIAKARALIGRLTSFRSGNNRPRVVRTVRMAFAGTNISLSQPDITQKLTERIDDLKQKIAAWGKRIRRFSERSRRFNQNRLFQSDQKRLYKSLERPEVCGAGPGPDQADTVAFWRGLWSEPVNHSEGPWMEVVASQSASVTPMDPVTITPEDVAEAVRRALNWKSPGLDGLAG
;
A
#
# COMPACT_ATOMS: atom_id res chain seq x y z
N MET A 1 20.19 10.83 38.11
CA MET A 1 20.79 9.83 37.20
C MET A 1 19.94 9.76 35.94
N ALA A 2 20.42 10.28 34.82
CA ALA A 2 19.70 10.29 33.54
C ALA A 2 20.06 9.03 32.74
N GLY A 3 19.08 8.15 32.54
CA GLY A 3 19.24 6.94 31.71
C GLY A 3 19.49 7.31 30.26
N ARG A 4 20.64 6.92 29.71
CA ARG A 4 20.96 7.01 28.29
C ARG A 4 19.96 6.13 27.51
N ALA A 5 19.03 6.75 26.79
CA ALA A 5 18.30 6.10 25.72
C ALA A 5 19.29 5.73 24.62
N THR A 6 19.62 4.45 24.51
CA THR A 6 20.40 3.92 23.40
C THR A 6 19.63 4.18 22.11
N GLN A 7 20.16 5.09 21.28
CA GLN A 7 19.70 5.25 19.90
C GLN A 7 19.99 3.94 19.16
N GLN A 8 19.03 3.03 19.13
CA GLN A 8 19.09 1.83 18.31
C GLN A 8 19.11 2.30 16.86
N SER A 9 20.27 2.19 16.20
CA SER A 9 20.34 2.44 14.77
C SER A 9 19.32 1.52 14.09
N SER A 10 18.59 2.08 13.13
CA SER A 10 17.53 1.37 12.39
C SER A 10 18.16 0.36 11.43
N ALA A 11 18.73 -0.71 11.98
CA ALA A 11 19.31 -1.79 11.22
C ALA A 11 18.26 -2.34 10.24
N ILE A 12 18.64 -2.42 8.96
CA ILE A 12 17.78 -2.95 7.92
C ILE A 12 17.31 -4.35 8.36
N PRO A 13 15.98 -4.61 8.43
CA PRO A 13 15.49 -5.90 8.88
C PRO A 13 16.06 -7.04 8.03
N ALA A 14 16.41 -8.16 8.67
CA ALA A 14 17.01 -9.30 7.99
C ALA A 14 16.15 -9.85 6.83
N TRP A 15 14.82 -9.71 6.89
CA TRP A 15 13.94 -10.07 5.78
C TRP A 15 14.13 -9.16 4.55
N ARG A 16 14.41 -7.87 4.75
CA ARG A 16 14.59 -6.89 3.66
C ARG A 16 15.91 -7.14 2.95
N LYS A 17 16.99 -7.30 3.72
CA LYS A 17 18.32 -7.65 3.20
C LYS A 17 18.27 -8.92 2.33
N ARG A 18 17.60 -9.98 2.81
CA ARG A 18 17.43 -11.23 2.04
C ARG A 18 16.74 -11.05 0.69
N ILE A 19 15.77 -10.14 0.60
CA ILE A 19 15.07 -9.88 -0.66
C ILE A 19 15.93 -8.99 -1.59
N GLU A 20 16.61 -7.99 -1.04
CA GLU A 20 17.56 -7.15 -1.77
C GLU A 20 18.71 -7.98 -2.37
N ASP A 21 19.26 -8.94 -1.61
CA ASP A 21 20.28 -9.87 -2.10
C ASP A 21 19.78 -10.73 -3.26
N ARG A 22 18.50 -11.19 -3.21
CA ARG A 22 17.88 -11.94 -4.32
C ARG A 22 17.74 -11.07 -5.57
N ILE A 23 17.31 -9.82 -5.41
CA ILE A 23 17.22 -8.84 -6.50
C ILE A 23 18.61 -8.60 -7.11
N ALA A 24 19.63 -8.38 -6.29
CA ALA A 24 21.01 -8.15 -6.75
C ALA A 24 21.55 -9.36 -7.54
N LYS A 25 21.38 -10.58 -7.02
CA LYS A 25 21.77 -11.82 -7.73
C LYS A 25 21.03 -11.98 -9.06
N ALA A 26 19.73 -11.70 -9.10
CA ALA A 26 18.95 -11.77 -10.33
C ALA A 26 19.39 -10.72 -11.37
N ARG A 27 19.67 -9.48 -10.96
CA ARG A 27 20.21 -8.43 -11.84
C ARG A 27 21.57 -8.84 -12.41
N ALA A 28 22.46 -9.38 -11.57
CA ALA A 28 23.76 -9.87 -12.01
C ALA A 28 23.64 -11.03 -13.02
N LEU A 29 22.66 -11.91 -12.83
CA LEU A 29 22.39 -12.99 -13.78
C LEU A 29 21.82 -12.46 -15.11
N ILE A 30 20.85 -11.53 -15.07
CA ILE A 30 20.34 -10.86 -16.28
C ILE A 30 21.50 -10.26 -17.08
N GLY A 31 22.41 -9.52 -16.43
CA GLY A 31 23.58 -8.94 -17.11
C GLY A 31 24.44 -9.96 -17.84
N ARG A 32 24.65 -11.15 -17.25
CA ARG A 32 25.40 -12.24 -17.88
C ARG A 32 24.65 -12.90 -19.03
N LEU A 33 23.34 -13.13 -18.88
CA LEU A 33 22.49 -13.67 -19.94
C LEU A 33 22.44 -12.72 -21.15
N THR A 34 22.28 -11.42 -20.90
CA THR A 34 22.33 -10.39 -21.94
C THR A 34 23.70 -10.34 -22.62
N SER A 35 24.79 -10.39 -21.84
CA SER A 35 26.15 -10.41 -22.41
C SER A 35 26.38 -11.61 -23.32
N PHE A 36 25.95 -12.79 -22.91
CA PHE A 36 26.03 -14.01 -23.72
C PHE A 36 25.19 -13.90 -25.00
N ARG A 37 23.96 -13.38 -24.89
CA ARG A 37 23.08 -13.13 -26.05
C ARG A 37 23.69 -12.16 -27.05
N SER A 38 24.50 -11.20 -26.59
CA SER A 38 25.26 -10.27 -27.43
C SER A 38 26.55 -10.88 -28.04
N GLY A 39 26.81 -12.18 -27.87
CA GLY A 39 27.95 -12.88 -28.45
C GLY A 39 29.17 -13.06 -27.53
N ASN A 40 29.06 -12.70 -26.24
CA ASN A 40 30.17 -12.87 -25.30
C ASN A 40 30.30 -14.33 -24.82
N ASN A 41 31.23 -15.06 -25.44
CA ASN A 41 31.49 -16.48 -25.16
C ASN A 41 32.65 -16.73 -24.19
N ARG A 42 33.04 -15.75 -23.35
CA ARG A 42 34.07 -15.98 -22.33
C ARG A 42 33.70 -17.16 -21.41
N PRO A 43 34.63 -18.06 -21.05
CA PRO A 43 34.32 -19.28 -20.27
C PRO A 43 33.54 -19.03 -18.97
N ARG A 44 33.84 -17.92 -18.28
CA ARG A 44 33.12 -17.53 -17.05
C ARG A 44 31.65 -17.19 -17.29
N VAL A 45 31.35 -16.53 -18.41
CA VAL A 45 29.97 -16.18 -18.81
C VAL A 45 29.24 -17.46 -19.18
N VAL A 46 29.80 -18.28 -20.08
CA VAL A 46 29.22 -19.57 -20.52
C VAL A 46 28.94 -20.49 -19.34
N ARG A 47 29.88 -20.63 -18.39
CA ARG A 47 29.67 -21.42 -17.16
C ARG A 47 28.48 -20.90 -16.36
N THR A 48 28.34 -19.57 -16.22
CA THR A 48 27.22 -18.99 -15.47
C THR A 48 25.89 -19.23 -16.18
N VAL A 49 25.85 -19.09 -17.51
CA VAL A 49 24.65 -19.35 -18.31
C VAL A 49 24.26 -20.83 -18.21
N ARG A 50 25.21 -21.76 -18.32
CA ARG A 50 24.96 -23.20 -18.14
C ARG A 50 24.37 -23.51 -16.75
N MET A 51 24.90 -22.88 -15.70
CA MET A 51 24.34 -23.02 -14.35
C MET A 51 22.94 -22.42 -14.22
N ALA A 52 22.62 -21.37 -14.98
CA ALA A 52 21.30 -20.73 -14.96
C ALA A 52 20.17 -21.64 -15.49
N PHE A 53 20.55 -22.62 -16.33
CA PHE A 53 19.72 -23.66 -16.91
C PHE A 53 20.02 -25.06 -16.33
N ALA A 54 20.83 -25.16 -15.27
CA ALA A 54 21.12 -26.44 -14.65
C ALA A 54 19.83 -27.11 -14.16
N GLY A 55 19.67 -28.40 -14.46
CA GLY A 55 18.44 -29.15 -14.16
C GLY A 55 17.29 -28.91 -15.15
N THR A 56 17.51 -28.15 -16.23
CA THR A 56 16.59 -28.07 -17.37
C THR A 56 17.16 -28.83 -18.55
N ASN A 57 16.30 -29.32 -19.45
CA ASN A 57 16.70 -30.01 -20.69
C ASN A 57 17.18 -29.03 -21.79
N ILE A 58 17.71 -27.86 -21.40
CA ILE A 58 18.11 -26.80 -22.33
C ILE A 58 19.63 -26.84 -22.51
N SER A 59 20.06 -27.04 -23.75
CA SER A 59 21.47 -26.99 -24.15
C SER A 59 21.79 -25.69 -24.87
N LEU A 60 22.97 -25.14 -24.62
CA LEU A 60 23.41 -23.88 -25.24
C LEU A 60 23.64 -24.00 -26.76
N SER A 61 23.71 -25.23 -27.28
CA SER A 61 23.89 -25.52 -28.71
C SER A 61 22.55 -25.66 -29.46
N GLN A 62 21.42 -25.59 -28.77
CA GLN A 62 20.11 -25.68 -29.42
C GLN A 62 19.82 -24.43 -30.27
N PRO A 63 19.12 -24.56 -31.41
CA PRO A 63 18.81 -23.44 -32.28
C PRO A 63 17.88 -22.39 -31.63
N ASP A 64 17.06 -22.80 -30.66
CA ASP A 64 16.11 -21.95 -29.94
C ASP A 64 16.71 -21.26 -28.69
N ILE A 65 18.02 -21.39 -28.44
CA ILE A 65 18.66 -20.87 -27.23
C ILE A 65 18.43 -19.36 -27.04
N THR A 66 18.39 -18.58 -28.11
CA THR A 66 18.15 -17.12 -28.06
C THR A 66 16.76 -16.80 -27.49
N GLN A 67 15.74 -17.60 -27.84
CA GLN A 67 14.40 -17.47 -27.30
C GLN A 67 14.39 -17.86 -25.82
N LYS A 68 14.99 -19.01 -25.47
CA LYS A 68 15.09 -19.48 -24.07
C LYS A 68 15.82 -18.50 -23.16
N LEU A 69 16.85 -17.83 -23.66
CA LEU A 69 17.55 -16.76 -22.95
C LEU A 69 16.62 -15.57 -22.68
N THR A 70 15.80 -15.20 -23.66
CA THR A 70 14.86 -14.07 -23.54
C THR A 70 13.77 -14.37 -22.53
N GLU A 71 13.14 -15.55 -22.62
CA GLU A 71 12.17 -16.05 -21.64
C GLU A 71 12.76 -16.02 -20.23
N ARG A 72 13.99 -16.52 -20.06
CA ARG A 72 14.68 -16.53 -18.76
C ARG A 72 14.98 -15.13 -18.22
N ILE A 73 15.35 -14.19 -19.09
CA ILE A 73 15.57 -12.79 -18.69
C ILE A 73 14.26 -12.17 -18.21
N ASP A 74 13.16 -12.40 -18.93
CA ASP A 74 11.86 -11.82 -18.59
C ASP A 74 11.29 -12.42 -17.30
N ASP A 75 11.44 -13.73 -17.08
CA ASP A 75 11.16 -14.38 -15.79
C ASP A 75 11.87 -13.70 -14.62
N LEU A 76 13.16 -13.38 -14.80
CA LEU A 76 13.96 -12.71 -13.77
C LEU A 76 13.49 -11.27 -13.54
N LYS A 77 13.12 -10.53 -14.58
CA LYS A 77 12.52 -9.19 -14.46
C LYS A 77 11.20 -9.24 -13.70
N GLN A 78 10.33 -10.20 -14.02
CA GLN A 78 9.06 -10.41 -13.31
C GLN A 78 9.29 -10.72 -11.83
N LYS A 79 10.27 -11.60 -11.52
CA LYS A 79 10.67 -11.91 -10.13
C LYS A 79 11.20 -10.68 -9.39
N ILE A 80 12.06 -9.87 -10.03
CA ILE A 80 12.55 -8.61 -9.45
C ILE A 80 11.39 -7.67 -9.13
N ALA A 81 10.44 -7.50 -10.05
CA ALA A 81 9.26 -6.67 -9.83
C ALA A 81 8.41 -7.19 -8.64
N ALA A 82 8.18 -8.51 -8.58
CA ALA A 82 7.45 -9.14 -7.48
C ALA A 82 8.14 -8.97 -6.12
N TRP A 83 9.47 -9.12 -6.08
CA TRP A 83 10.27 -8.89 -4.88
C TRP A 83 10.26 -7.41 -4.45
N GLY A 84 10.33 -6.47 -5.40
CA GLY A 84 10.17 -5.04 -5.13
C GLY A 84 8.80 -4.72 -4.51
N LYS A 85 7.71 -5.26 -5.09
CA LYS A 85 6.36 -5.16 -4.51
C LYS A 85 6.29 -5.75 -3.10
N ARG A 86 6.96 -6.89 -2.86
CA ARG A 86 7.03 -7.52 -1.53
C ARG A 86 7.71 -6.63 -0.51
N ILE A 87 8.83 -5.99 -0.84
CA ILE A 87 9.51 -5.02 0.03
C ILE A 87 8.55 -3.88 0.37
N ARG A 88 7.95 -3.25 -0.65
CA ARG A 88 7.00 -2.14 -0.46
C ARG A 88 5.88 -2.52 0.50
N ARG A 89 5.18 -3.63 0.23
CA ARG A 89 4.07 -4.13 1.06
C ARG A 89 4.48 -4.37 2.51
N PHE A 90 5.65 -4.97 2.73
CA PHE A 90 6.11 -5.27 4.09
C PHE A 90 6.49 -4.00 4.85
N SER A 91 7.18 -3.07 4.19
CA SER A 91 7.49 -1.76 4.75
C SER A 91 6.23 -0.96 5.10
N GLU A 92 5.24 -0.93 4.20
CA GLU A 92 3.95 -0.28 4.43
C GLU A 92 3.20 -0.92 5.60
N ARG A 93 3.18 -2.25 5.69
CA ARG A 93 2.58 -2.95 6.83
C ARG A 93 3.25 -2.58 8.14
N SER A 94 4.57 -2.62 8.21
CA SER A 94 5.31 -2.23 9.42
C SER A 94 5.05 -0.78 9.79
N ARG A 95 5.01 0.12 8.79
CA ARG A 95 4.68 1.53 9.01
C ARG A 95 3.28 1.70 9.58
N ARG A 96 2.26 1.10 8.97
CA ARG A 96 0.85 1.17 9.44
C ARG A 96 0.72 0.61 10.85
N PHE A 97 1.34 -0.53 11.12
CA PHE A 97 1.34 -1.11 12.47
C PHE A 97 1.92 -0.14 13.50
N ASN A 98 3.08 0.46 13.21
CA ASN A 98 3.71 1.42 14.11
C ASN A 98 2.86 2.69 14.28
N GLN A 99 2.28 3.21 13.20
CA GLN A 99 1.41 4.39 13.24
C GLN A 99 0.13 4.12 14.04
N ASN A 100 -0.53 2.99 13.82
CA ASN A 100 -1.74 2.61 14.57
C ASN A 100 -1.43 2.40 16.05
N ARG A 101 -0.30 1.75 16.38
CA ARG A 101 0.13 1.59 17.77
C ARG A 101 0.42 2.94 18.42
N LEU A 102 1.04 3.87 17.69
CA LEU A 102 1.30 5.22 18.17
C LEU A 102 0.02 6.01 18.31
N PHE A 103 -0.95 5.87 17.40
CA PHE A 103 -2.27 6.48 17.52
C PHE A 103 -3.00 6.04 18.80
N GLN A 104 -2.97 4.74 19.11
CA GLN A 104 -3.63 4.22 20.31
C GLN A 104 -2.94 4.61 21.62
N SER A 105 -1.61 4.79 21.62
CA SER A 105 -0.83 5.05 22.84
C SER A 105 -0.48 6.53 23.05
N ASP A 106 -0.17 7.27 22.00
CA ASP A 106 0.27 8.67 22.03
C ASP A 106 -0.02 9.37 20.69
N GLN A 107 -1.27 9.83 20.53
CA GLN A 107 -1.73 10.54 19.33
C GLN A 107 -0.89 11.79 19.03
N LYS A 108 -0.46 12.52 20.07
CA LYS A 108 0.34 13.74 19.92
C LYS A 108 1.66 13.45 19.24
N ARG A 109 2.35 12.37 19.63
CA ARG A 109 3.58 11.92 18.94
C ARG A 109 3.33 11.52 17.50
N LEU A 110 2.20 10.87 17.20
CA LEU A 110 1.86 10.53 15.82
C LEU A 110 1.70 11.80 14.98
N TYR A 111 0.88 12.76 15.42
CA TYR A 111 0.66 14.00 14.67
C TYR A 111 1.95 14.78 14.47
N LYS A 112 2.78 14.91 15.51
CA LYS A 112 4.14 15.50 15.37
C LYS A 112 5.03 14.77 14.37
N SER A 113 4.91 13.45 14.24
CA SER A 113 5.67 12.68 13.24
C SER A 113 5.14 12.83 11.81
N LEU A 114 3.89 13.29 11.65
CA LEU A 114 3.24 13.56 10.37
C LEU A 114 3.41 15.01 9.94
N GLU A 115 3.57 15.93 10.90
CA GLU A 115 3.93 17.32 10.65
C GLU A 115 5.19 17.37 9.78
N ARG A 116 5.14 18.26 8.77
CA ARG A 116 6.31 18.58 7.93
C ARG A 116 6.77 19.96 8.37
N PRO A 117 7.80 20.08 9.23
CA PRO A 117 8.26 21.37 9.74
C PRO A 117 8.67 22.34 8.62
N GLU A 118 9.04 21.79 7.46
CA GLU A 118 9.41 22.54 6.26
C GLU A 118 8.21 23.20 5.57
N VAL A 119 6.98 22.75 5.85
CA VAL A 119 5.72 23.28 5.28
C VAL A 119 4.93 24.04 6.34
N CYS A 120 5.01 23.62 7.60
CA CYS A 120 4.43 24.33 8.73
C CYS A 120 5.36 25.47 9.15
N GLY A 121 5.16 26.65 8.57
CA GLY A 121 5.94 27.84 8.91
C GLY A 121 5.97 28.07 10.42
N ALA A 122 7.16 28.38 10.96
CA ALA A 122 7.38 28.73 12.37
C ALA A 122 6.81 30.10 12.76
N GLY A 123 5.81 30.58 12.03
CA GLY A 123 5.10 31.82 12.31
C GLY A 123 4.09 31.62 13.44
N PRO A 124 3.60 32.72 14.05
CA PRO A 124 2.42 32.66 14.90
C PRO A 124 1.27 32.00 14.13
N GLY A 125 0.48 31.18 14.83
CA GLY A 125 -0.73 30.59 14.25
C GLY A 125 -1.67 31.68 13.70
N PRO A 126 -2.58 31.33 12.78
CA PRO A 126 -3.56 32.29 12.28
C PRO A 126 -4.35 32.88 13.44
N ASP A 127 -4.68 34.16 13.33
CA ASP A 127 -5.46 34.83 14.37
C ASP A 127 -6.81 34.14 14.56
N GLN A 128 -7.30 34.16 15.81
CA GLN A 128 -8.55 33.50 16.15
C GLN A 128 -9.73 34.16 15.43
N ALA A 129 -9.73 35.48 15.29
CA ALA A 129 -10.80 36.18 14.59
C ALA A 129 -10.80 35.85 13.10
N ASP A 130 -9.61 35.80 12.47
CA ASP A 130 -9.45 35.42 11.07
C ASP A 130 -9.93 33.99 10.80
N THR A 131 -9.58 33.06 11.69
CA THR A 131 -10.02 31.66 11.58
C THR A 131 -11.53 31.54 11.70
N VAL A 132 -12.13 32.25 12.66
CA VAL A 132 -13.59 32.26 12.85
C VAL A 132 -14.29 32.91 11.66
N ALA A 133 -13.76 34.02 11.12
CA ALA A 133 -14.32 34.69 9.95
C ALA A 133 -14.28 33.79 8.71
N PHE A 134 -13.17 33.10 8.48
CA PHE A 134 -13.01 32.14 7.38
C PHE A 134 -14.07 31.02 7.43
N TRP A 135 -14.17 30.31 8.57
CA TRP A 135 -15.14 29.21 8.70
C TRP A 135 -16.59 29.69 8.72
N ARG A 136 -16.85 30.86 9.31
CA ARG A 136 -18.17 31.50 9.29
C ARG A 136 -18.61 31.81 7.86
N GLY A 137 -17.74 32.38 7.02
CA GLY A 137 -18.06 32.65 5.62
C GLY A 137 -18.38 31.37 4.83
N LEU A 138 -17.77 30.23 5.18
CA LEU A 138 -18.04 28.96 4.51
C LEU A 138 -19.33 28.27 5.00
N TRP A 139 -19.61 28.32 6.31
CA TRP A 139 -20.66 27.50 6.93
C TRP A 139 -21.89 28.28 7.38
N SER A 140 -21.77 29.58 7.63
CA SER A 140 -22.85 30.41 8.18
C SER A 140 -23.54 31.26 7.13
N GLU A 141 -22.92 31.46 5.96
CA GLU A 141 -23.59 32.10 4.83
C GLU A 141 -24.42 31.04 4.09
N PRO A 142 -25.75 31.18 4.05
CA PRO A 142 -26.59 30.27 3.28
C PRO A 142 -26.32 30.53 1.79
N VAL A 143 -25.56 29.62 1.17
CA VAL A 143 -25.34 29.61 -0.28
C VAL A 143 -26.42 28.76 -0.92
N ASN A 144 -27.16 29.34 -1.86
CA ASN A 144 -28.03 28.56 -2.74
C ASN A 144 -27.13 27.84 -3.76
N HIS A 145 -26.93 26.54 -3.57
CA HIS A 145 -26.26 25.71 -4.55
C HIS A 145 -27.21 25.49 -5.73
N SER A 146 -26.86 25.99 -6.91
CA SER A 146 -27.48 25.51 -8.15
C SER A 146 -26.94 24.11 -8.40
N GLU A 147 -27.77 23.08 -8.21
CA GLU A 147 -27.38 21.74 -8.56
C GLU A 147 -27.08 21.66 -10.06
N GLY A 148 -25.98 21.00 -10.42
CA GLY A 148 -25.58 20.90 -11.82
C GLY A 148 -26.53 20.00 -12.63
N PRO A 149 -26.43 20.01 -13.98
CA PRO A 149 -27.30 19.23 -14.88
C PRO A 149 -27.32 17.71 -14.60
N TRP A 150 -26.36 17.21 -13.82
CA TRP A 150 -26.26 15.81 -13.44
C TRP A 150 -27.45 15.32 -12.60
N MET A 151 -28.14 16.20 -11.87
CA MET A 151 -29.34 15.81 -11.12
C MET A 151 -30.49 15.41 -12.06
N GLU A 152 -30.66 16.09 -13.19
CA GLU A 152 -31.62 15.70 -14.23
C GLU A 152 -31.23 14.36 -14.89
N VAL A 153 -29.92 14.13 -15.06
CA VAL A 153 -29.39 12.86 -15.56
C VAL A 153 -29.67 11.72 -14.57
N VAL A 154 -29.44 11.93 -13.28
CA VAL A 154 -29.75 10.92 -12.25
C VAL A 154 -31.25 10.70 -12.13
N ALA A 155 -32.06 11.76 -12.13
CA ALA A 155 -33.51 11.67 -12.11
C ALA A 155 -34.05 10.85 -13.30
N SER A 156 -33.59 11.13 -14.51
CA SER A 156 -33.99 10.38 -15.71
C SER A 156 -33.54 8.92 -15.70
N GLN A 157 -32.31 8.63 -15.24
CA GLN A 157 -31.83 7.25 -15.07
C GLN A 157 -32.62 6.49 -14.00
N SER A 158 -32.98 7.18 -12.91
CA SER A 158 -33.76 6.62 -11.79
C SER A 158 -35.27 6.61 -12.03
N ALA A 159 -35.77 7.20 -13.11
CA ALA A 159 -37.21 7.29 -13.37
C ALA A 159 -37.90 5.92 -13.53
N SER A 160 -37.12 4.90 -13.90
CA SER A 160 -37.58 3.50 -14.00
C SER A 160 -37.47 2.72 -12.69
N VAL A 161 -36.82 3.29 -11.67
CA VAL A 161 -36.61 2.65 -10.36
C VAL A 161 -37.82 2.97 -9.48
N THR A 162 -38.55 1.93 -9.07
CA THR A 162 -39.65 2.06 -8.12
C THR A 162 -39.12 2.63 -6.80
N PRO A 163 -39.72 3.70 -6.26
CA PRO A 163 -39.39 4.21 -4.93
C PRO A 163 -39.54 3.07 -3.90
N MET A 164 -38.57 2.96 -3.00
CA MET A 164 -38.68 2.02 -1.89
C MET A 164 -39.86 2.43 -1.01
N ASP A 165 -40.71 1.46 -0.67
CA ASP A 165 -41.82 1.68 0.24
C ASP A 165 -41.32 2.18 1.61
N PRO A 166 -42.13 2.95 2.36
CA PRO A 166 -41.75 3.42 3.68
C PRO A 166 -41.43 2.24 4.61
N VAL A 167 -40.14 2.07 4.95
CA VAL A 167 -39.71 1.04 5.89
C VAL A 167 -39.98 1.54 7.31
N THR A 168 -40.95 0.92 7.98
CA THR A 168 -41.18 1.15 9.41
C THR A 168 -40.50 0.04 10.19
N ILE A 169 -39.45 0.39 10.94
CA ILE A 169 -38.73 -0.57 11.79
C ILE A 169 -39.47 -0.69 13.11
N THR A 170 -39.98 -1.88 13.40
CA THR A 170 -40.67 -2.18 14.66
C THR A 170 -39.71 -2.74 15.72
N PRO A 171 -40.05 -2.65 17.02
CA PRO A 171 -39.27 -3.28 18.08
C PRO A 171 -39.06 -4.79 17.87
N GLU A 172 -40.04 -5.47 17.28
CA GLU A 172 -40.00 -6.90 16.96
C GLU A 172 -38.94 -7.20 15.89
N ASP A 173 -38.84 -6.35 14.86
CA ASP A 173 -37.80 -6.46 13.82
C ASP A 173 -36.40 -6.35 14.41
N VAL A 174 -36.21 -5.42 15.36
CA VAL A 174 -34.94 -5.25 16.08
C VAL A 174 -34.65 -6.48 16.94
N ALA A 175 -35.64 -7.00 17.68
CA ALA A 175 -35.47 -8.19 18.51
C ALA A 175 -35.16 -9.45 17.68
N GLU A 176 -35.72 -9.58 16.48
CA GLU A 176 -35.38 -10.65 15.56
C GLU A 176 -33.99 -10.49 14.95
N ALA A 177 -33.62 -9.27 14.55
CA ALA A 177 -32.28 -8.97 14.03
C ALA A 177 -31.19 -9.27 15.07
N VAL A 178 -31.40 -8.88 16.33
CA VAL A 178 -30.47 -9.16 17.44
C VAL A 178 -30.35 -10.66 17.70
N ARG A 179 -31.46 -11.42 17.67
CA ARG A 179 -31.42 -12.89 17.81
C ARG A 179 -30.68 -13.60 16.68
N ARG A 180 -30.77 -13.06 15.45
CA ARG A 180 -30.09 -13.61 14.27
C ARG A 180 -28.64 -13.13 14.14
N ALA A 181 -28.28 -12.01 14.78
CA ALA A 181 -26.91 -11.56 14.84
C ALA A 181 -26.08 -12.62 15.57
N LEU A 182 -25.09 -13.18 14.87
CA LEU A 182 -24.12 -14.09 15.49
C LEU A 182 -23.42 -13.35 16.63
N ASN A 183 -23.32 -13.96 17.82
CA ASN A 183 -22.47 -13.47 18.91
C ASN A 183 -21.13 -13.06 18.31
N TRP A 184 -20.83 -11.77 18.38
CA TRP A 184 -19.65 -11.21 17.73
C TRP A 184 -18.43 -11.74 18.45
N LYS A 185 -17.84 -12.83 17.92
CA LYS A 185 -16.65 -13.48 18.48
C LYS A 185 -15.44 -12.54 18.58
N SER A 186 -15.52 -11.37 17.94
CA SER A 186 -14.56 -10.29 18.05
C SER A 186 -15.31 -8.97 18.22
N PRO A 187 -14.91 -8.10 19.16
CA PRO A 187 -15.51 -6.79 19.33
C PRO A 187 -15.34 -5.90 18.09
N GLY A 188 -16.29 -4.98 17.90
CA GLY A 188 -16.25 -3.96 16.86
C GLY A 188 -15.11 -2.95 17.03
N LEU A 189 -15.03 -1.97 16.14
CA LEU A 189 -14.05 -0.88 16.21
C LEU A 189 -14.22 -0.01 17.48
N ASP A 190 -15.42 0.01 18.03
CA ASP A 190 -15.81 0.63 19.30
C ASP A 190 -15.42 -0.20 20.54
N GLY A 191 -14.92 -1.43 20.34
CA GLY A 191 -14.48 -2.32 21.41
C GLY A 191 -15.64 -3.04 22.12
N LEU A 192 -16.87 -2.89 21.63
CA LEU A 192 -18.03 -3.59 22.18
C LEU A 192 -18.15 -4.97 21.54
N ALA A 193 -18.26 -6.01 22.38
CA ALA A 193 -18.64 -7.34 21.98
C ALA A 193 -20.12 -7.54 22.37
N GLY A 194 -20.93 -7.98 21.40
CA GLY A 194 -22.33 -8.35 21.61
C GLY A 194 -22.48 -9.74 22.20
#